data_AF-A0AAV1P7I2-F1
#
_entry.id   AF-A0AAV1P7I2-F1
#
_cell.length_a   1.000
_cell.length_b   1.000
_cell.length_c   1.000
_cell.angle_alpha   90.00
_cell.angle_beta   90.00
_cell.angle_gamma   90.00
#
_symmetry.space_group_name_H-M   'P 1'
#
loop_
_entity.id
_entity.type
_entity.pdbx_description
1 polymer ?
#
loop_
_entity_poly.entity_id
_entity_poly.type
_entity_poly.pdbx_seq_one_letter_code
_entity_poly.pdbx_strand_id
1 'polypeptide(L)'
;MANVEDSLTLTSLVQELDKHRASLTAELKKNLSASLDTSLMPIQTLLETISAVLDSHSQKITTIEGTLTAHSDELAELTTRVGQLEKANAALTSKTEDLENRCRRQNLRIVSLPEGLEGGSPVEFISRLLQTVIENDVFPEPPELDRAHRTLAPKPAAG
;
A
#
# COMPACT_ATOMS: atom_id res chain seq x y z
N MET A 1 101.38 -22.73 40.28
CA MET A 1 101.27 -21.96 41.54
C MET A 1 100.37 -20.77 41.23
N ALA A 2 99.06 -20.95 41.43
CA ALA A 2 98.24 -20.38 42.53
C ALA A 2 97.90 -18.91 42.21
N ASN A 3 96.77 -18.62 41.54
CA ASN A 3 95.38 -18.53 42.02
C ASN A 3 95.19 -17.45 43.10
N VAL A 4 94.05 -16.73 43.04
CA VAL A 4 93.55 -15.64 43.93
C VAL A 4 94.05 -14.24 43.47
N GLU A 5 93.25 -13.27 43.01
CA GLU A 5 91.84 -12.95 43.25
C GLU A 5 91.31 -12.02 42.13
N ASP A 6 90.33 -12.52 41.34
CA ASP A 6 89.33 -11.66 40.68
C ASP A 6 88.56 -10.93 41.78
N SER A 7 89.05 -9.78 42.22
CA SER A 7 88.29 -8.91 43.11
C SER A 7 87.26 -8.16 42.26
N LEU A 8 86.03 -8.68 42.25
CA LEU A 8 84.85 -7.86 41.96
C LEU A 8 84.90 -6.64 42.90
N THR A 9 85.37 -5.50 42.40
CA THR A 9 85.24 -4.25 43.15
C THR A 9 83.75 -3.95 43.30
N LEU A 10 83.32 -3.56 44.50
CA LEU A 10 81.93 -3.22 44.80
C LEU A 10 81.33 -2.25 43.76
N THR A 11 82.17 -1.34 43.25
CA THR A 11 81.84 -0.38 42.18
C THR A 11 81.49 -1.03 40.84
N SER A 12 82.20 -2.06 40.41
CA SER A 12 81.89 -2.77 39.16
C SER A 12 80.55 -3.53 39.25
N LEU A 13 80.25 -4.09 40.42
CA LEU A 13 78.99 -4.80 40.65
C LEU A 13 77.79 -3.83 40.64
N VAL A 14 77.96 -2.66 41.27
CA VAL A 14 76.93 -1.60 41.27
C VAL A 14 76.65 -1.11 39.84
N GLN A 15 77.68 -0.90 39.03
CA GLN A 15 77.51 -0.46 37.63
C GLN A 15 76.73 -1.48 36.78
N GLU A 16 77.03 -2.78 36.89
CA GLU A 16 76.26 -3.78 36.12
C GLU A 16 74.85 -4.01 36.68
N LEU A 17 74.62 -3.84 37.99
CA LEU A 17 73.27 -3.81 38.54
C LEU A 17 72.45 -2.63 37.99
N ASP A 18 73.04 -1.44 37.89
CA ASP A 18 72.37 -0.26 37.32
C ASP A 18 72.05 -0.44 35.84
N LYS A 19 72.98 -1.03 35.08
CA LYS A 19 72.77 -1.36 33.66
C LYS A 19 71.66 -2.40 33.49
N HIS A 20 71.66 -3.46 34.31
CA HIS A 20 70.59 -4.46 34.31
C HIS A 20 69.24 -3.84 34.68
N ARG A 21 69.20 -2.95 35.68
CA ARG A 21 67.97 -2.23 36.07
C ARG A 21 67.46 -1.37 34.92
N ALA A 22 68.33 -0.62 34.25
CA ALA A 22 67.98 0.21 33.11
C ALA A 22 67.47 -0.64 31.93
N SER A 23 68.16 -1.73 31.61
CA SER A 23 67.76 -2.67 30.55
C SER A 23 66.41 -3.31 30.84
N LEU A 24 66.21 -3.83 32.06
CA LEU A 24 64.95 -4.46 32.46
C LEU A 24 63.80 -3.45 32.43
N THR A 25 64.03 -2.22 32.88
CA THR A 25 63.01 -1.15 32.83
C THR A 25 62.63 -0.81 31.39
N ALA A 26 63.61 -0.74 30.49
CA ALA A 26 63.36 -0.48 29.08
C ALA A 26 62.60 -1.64 28.40
N GLU A 27 62.99 -2.88 28.68
CA GLU A 27 62.32 -4.09 28.17
C GLU A 27 60.87 -4.17 28.67
N LEU A 28 60.63 -3.94 29.97
CA LEU A 28 59.30 -3.92 30.56
C LEU A 28 58.42 -2.82 29.96
N LYS A 29 58.95 -1.60 29.78
CA LYS A 29 58.20 -0.50 29.17
C LYS A 29 57.81 -0.82 27.73
N LYS A 30 58.73 -1.40 26.96
CA LYS A 30 58.51 -1.83 25.57
C LYS A 30 57.47 -2.95 25.48
N ASN A 31 57.59 -3.97 26.32
CA ASN A 31 56.66 -5.10 26.31
C ASN A 31 55.26 -4.67 26.76
N LEU A 32 55.17 -3.77 27.75
CA LEU A 32 53.89 -3.23 28.20
C LEU A 32 53.24 -2.37 27.12
N SER A 33 53.99 -1.47 26.45
CA SER A 33 53.44 -0.68 25.34
C SER A 33 52.97 -1.58 24.21
N ALA A 34 53.77 -2.56 23.80
CA ALA A 34 53.39 -3.49 22.74
C ALA A 34 52.13 -4.31 23.10
N SER A 35 52.01 -4.77 24.35
CA SER A 35 50.82 -5.48 24.82
C SER A 35 49.57 -4.59 24.87
N LEU A 36 49.73 -3.32 25.26
CA LEU A 36 48.64 -2.35 25.26
C LEU A 36 48.20 -2.03 23.83
N ASP A 37 49.13 -1.76 22.92
CA ASP A 37 48.82 -1.49 21.51
C ASP A 37 48.11 -2.68 20.86
N THR A 38 48.60 -3.91 21.11
CA THR A 38 48.01 -5.14 20.59
C THR A 38 46.56 -5.33 21.04
N SER A 39 46.22 -4.91 22.26
CA SER A 39 44.87 -5.04 22.81
C SER A 39 43.94 -3.86 22.48
N LEU A 40 44.49 -2.64 22.37
CA LEU A 40 43.71 -1.42 22.14
C LEU A 40 43.45 -1.13 20.66
N MET A 41 44.36 -1.47 19.75
CA MET A 41 44.14 -1.24 18.31
C MET A 41 42.88 -1.94 17.77
N PRO A 42 42.62 -3.23 18.07
CA PRO A 42 41.39 -3.90 17.62
C PRO A 42 40.12 -3.20 18.14
N ILE A 43 40.15 -2.72 19.39
CA ILE A 43 39.02 -2.00 19.99
C ILE A 43 38.77 -0.68 19.26
N GLN A 44 39.82 0.07 18.93
CA GLN A 44 39.70 1.31 18.15
C GLN A 44 39.10 1.04 16.77
N THR A 45 39.62 0.04 16.05
CA THR A 45 39.09 -0.32 14.72
C THR A 45 37.63 -0.78 14.77
N LEU A 46 37.24 -1.52 15.82
CA LEU A 46 35.85 -1.94 16.00
C LEU A 46 34.95 -0.73 16.31
N LEU A 47 35.41 0.23 17.11
CA LEU A 47 34.68 1.45 17.42
C LEU A 47 34.44 2.29 16.15
N GLU A 48 35.46 2.45 15.32
CA GLU A 48 35.35 3.13 14.02
C GLU A 48 34.35 2.43 13.10
N THR A 49 34.39 1.09 13.05
CA THR A 49 33.46 0.29 12.26
C THR A 49 32.02 0.45 12.76
N ILE A 50 31.79 0.42 14.07
CA ILE A 50 30.48 0.62 14.68
C ILE A 50 29.96 2.03 14.37
N SER A 51 30.82 3.04 14.48
CA SER A 51 30.45 4.43 14.14
C SER A 51 30.00 4.54 12.69
N ALA A 52 30.75 3.95 11.75
CA ALA A 52 30.40 3.97 10.34
C ALA A 52 29.07 3.26 10.04
N VAL A 53 28.81 2.13 10.71
CA VAL A 53 27.53 1.40 10.60
C VAL A 53 26.38 2.23 11.16
N LEU A 54 26.59 2.91 12.29
CA LEU A 54 25.58 3.76 12.91
C LEU A 54 25.23 4.97 12.04
N ASP A 55 26.23 5.60 11.40
CA ASP A 55 26.01 6.69 10.46
C ASP A 55 25.21 6.22 9.23
N SER A 56 25.58 5.07 8.67
CA SER A 56 24.85 4.43 7.57
C SER A 56 23.40 4.11 7.95
N HIS A 57 23.17 3.56 9.15
CA HIS A 57 21.82 3.30 9.64
C HIS A 57 21.02 4.59 9.85
N SER A 58 21.63 5.63 10.40
CA SER A 58 20.99 6.93 10.60
C SER A 58 20.53 7.52 9.26
N GLN A 59 21.37 7.48 8.23
CA GLN A 59 21.01 7.93 6.88
C GLN A 59 19.85 7.12 6.27
N LYS A 60 19.88 5.79 6.43
CA LYS A 60 18.79 4.92 5.94
C LYS A 60 17.48 5.22 6.66
N ILE A 61 17.51 5.44 7.97
CA ILE A 61 16.32 5.79 8.76
C ILE A 61 15.72 7.10 8.27
N THR A 62 16.54 8.16 8.13
CA THR A 62 16.05 9.45 7.61
C THR A 62 15.44 9.32 6.21
N THR A 63 16.03 8.49 5.36
CA THR A 63 15.49 8.22 4.02
C THR A 63 14.13 7.52 4.10
N ILE A 64 14.03 6.48 4.92
CA ILE A 64 12.78 5.73 5.11
C ILE A 64 11.68 6.65 5.67
N GLU A 65 11.98 7.45 6.69
CA GLU A 65 11.04 8.41 7.27
C GLU A 65 10.54 9.42 6.24
N GLY A 66 11.42 9.93 5.39
CA GLY A 66 11.05 10.82 4.28
C GLY A 66 10.13 10.14 3.27
N THR A 67 10.48 8.92 2.83
CA THR A 67 9.63 8.16 1.89
C THR A 67 8.28 7.78 2.48
N LEU A 68 8.23 7.44 3.77
CA LEU A 68 6.99 7.10 4.47
C LEU A 68 6.07 8.30 4.59
N THR A 69 6.63 9.48 4.86
CA THR A 69 5.87 10.74 4.90
C THR A 69 5.25 11.04 3.54
N ALA A 70 6.05 10.97 2.46
CA ALA A 70 5.55 11.18 1.11
C ALA A 70 4.43 10.19 0.72
N HIS A 71 4.60 8.90 1.03
CA HIS A 71 3.56 7.90 0.78
C HIS A 71 2.30 8.12 1.62
N SER A 72 2.44 8.60 2.86
CA SER A 72 1.28 8.96 3.69
C SER A 72 0.48 10.09 3.07
N ASP A 73 1.14 11.11 2.51
CA ASP A 73 0.48 12.22 1.83
C ASP A 73 -0.21 11.76 0.54
N GLU A 74 0.46 10.93 -0.27
CA GLU A 74 -0.13 10.33 -1.47
C GLU A 74 -1.37 9.48 -1.16
N LEU A 75 -1.32 8.69 -0.09
CA LEU A 75 -2.47 7.88 0.36
C LEU A 75 -3.64 8.75 0.82
N ALA A 76 -3.38 9.87 1.50
CA ALA A 76 -4.42 10.80 1.91
C ALA A 76 -5.10 11.47 0.70
N GLU A 77 -4.31 11.87 -0.31
CA GLU A 77 -4.85 12.41 -1.56
C GLU A 77 -5.68 11.36 -2.31
N LEU A 78 -5.16 10.13 -2.44
CA LEU A 78 -5.85 9.05 -3.13
C LEU A 78 -7.18 8.71 -2.44
N THR A 79 -7.19 8.63 -1.12
CA THR A 79 -8.41 8.40 -0.32
C THR A 79 -9.45 9.48 -0.58
N THR A 80 -9.01 10.75 -0.63
CA THR A 80 -9.89 11.88 -0.94
C THR A 80 -10.47 11.77 -2.35
N ARG A 81 -9.63 11.44 -3.34
CA ARG A 81 -10.06 11.29 -4.73
C ARG A 81 -11.03 10.14 -4.93
N VAL A 82 -10.79 9.00 -4.29
CA VAL A 82 -11.71 7.84 -4.30
C VAL A 82 -13.06 8.25 -3.71
N GLY A 83 -13.08 8.91 -2.56
CA GLY A 83 -14.34 9.38 -1.96
C GLY A 83 -15.11 10.39 -2.82
N GLN A 84 -14.42 11.23 -3.59
CA GLN A 84 -15.06 12.12 -4.57
C GLN A 84 -15.67 11.34 -5.75
N LEU A 85 -14.94 10.34 -6.27
CA LEU A 85 -15.41 9.50 -7.37
C LEU A 85 -16.62 8.65 -6.95
N GLU A 86 -16.62 8.09 -5.75
CA GLU A 86 -17.76 7.33 -5.21
C GLU A 86 -19.03 8.20 -5.14
N LYS A 87 -18.90 9.43 -4.64
CA LYS A 87 -20.02 10.40 -4.60
C LYS A 87 -20.52 10.76 -6.00
N ALA A 88 -19.61 11.03 -6.93
CA ALA A 88 -19.97 11.35 -8.30
C ALA A 88 -20.67 10.17 -8.98
N ASN A 89 -20.17 8.94 -8.77
CA ASN A 89 -20.77 7.73 -9.31
C ASN A 89 -22.16 7.48 -8.73
N ALA A 90 -22.36 7.66 -7.42
CA ALA A 90 -23.68 7.55 -6.80
C ALA A 90 -24.68 8.57 -7.38
N ALA A 91 -24.25 9.82 -7.57
CA ALA A 91 -25.08 10.86 -8.17
C ALA A 91 -25.44 10.55 -9.63
N LEU A 92 -24.47 10.06 -10.41
CA LEU A 92 -24.70 9.65 -11.80
C LEU A 92 -25.67 8.45 -11.88
N THR A 93 -25.49 7.45 -11.02
CA THR A 93 -26.40 6.29 -10.96
C THR A 93 -27.83 6.73 -10.64
N SER A 94 -28.02 7.57 -9.62
CA SER A 94 -29.35 8.09 -9.28
C SER A 94 -29.97 8.92 -10.42
N LYS A 95 -29.16 9.73 -11.11
CA LYS A 95 -29.63 10.52 -12.26
C LYS A 95 -30.02 9.62 -13.43
N THR A 96 -29.26 8.58 -13.72
CA THR A 96 -29.58 7.61 -14.77
C THR A 96 -30.86 6.86 -14.45
N GLU A 97 -31.06 6.45 -13.20
CA GLU A 97 -32.30 5.80 -12.76
C GLU A 97 -33.52 6.73 -12.91
N ASP A 98 -33.42 8.01 -12.48
CA ASP A 98 -34.49 8.99 -12.68
C ASP A 98 -34.81 9.21 -14.17
N LEU A 99 -33.79 9.31 -15.02
CA LEU A 99 -33.97 9.44 -16.47
C LEU A 99 -34.64 8.21 -17.07
N GLU A 100 -34.22 6.99 -16.72
CA GLU A 100 -34.86 5.76 -17.19
C GLU A 100 -36.32 5.69 -16.75
N ASN A 101 -36.61 6.02 -15.50
CA ASN A 101 -37.96 6.02 -14.96
C ASN A 101 -38.85 7.05 -15.67
N ARG A 102 -38.33 8.26 -15.95
CA ARG A 102 -39.06 9.28 -16.71
C ARG A 102 -39.30 8.87 -18.16
N CYS A 103 -38.28 8.32 -18.82
CA CYS A 103 -38.39 7.82 -20.19
C CYS A 103 -39.42 6.68 -20.32
N ARG A 104 -39.60 5.87 -19.27
CA ARG A 104 -40.55 4.75 -19.25
C ARG A 104 -41.86 5.07 -18.54
N ARG A 105 -42.06 6.30 -18.04
CA ARG A 105 -43.21 6.65 -17.17
C ARG A 105 -44.57 6.43 -17.84
N GLN A 106 -44.64 6.58 -19.15
CA GLN A 106 -45.86 6.39 -19.93
C GLN A 106 -45.96 4.98 -20.56
N ASN A 107 -44.94 4.13 -20.35
CA ASN A 107 -44.95 2.79 -20.90
C ASN A 107 -45.73 1.86 -19.98
N LEU A 108 -46.73 1.16 -20.55
CA LEU A 108 -47.47 0.13 -19.85
C LEU A 108 -46.96 -1.25 -20.27
N ARG A 109 -46.83 -2.17 -19.31
CA ARG A 109 -46.49 -3.58 -19.57
C ARG A 109 -47.67 -4.46 -19.20
N ILE A 110 -48.35 -4.99 -20.22
CA ILE A 110 -49.45 -5.93 -20.03
C ILE A 110 -48.87 -7.35 -20.07
N VAL A 111 -49.16 -8.14 -19.03
CA VAL A 111 -48.72 -9.52 -18.88
C VAL A 111 -49.88 -10.48 -19.10
N SER A 112 -49.58 -11.74 -19.42
CA SER A 112 -50.59 -12.82 -19.58
C SER A 112 -51.57 -12.66 -20.75
N LEU A 113 -51.24 -11.86 -21.76
CA LEU A 113 -51.96 -11.85 -23.04
C LEU A 113 -51.47 -13.00 -23.94
N PRO A 114 -52.32 -13.94 -24.37
CA PRO A 114 -51.95 -14.97 -25.34
C PRO A 114 -51.38 -14.37 -26.63
N GLU A 115 -50.32 -14.98 -27.16
CA GLU A 115 -49.67 -14.48 -28.38
C GLU A 115 -50.48 -14.79 -29.63
N GLY A 116 -50.65 -13.77 -30.49
CA GLY A 116 -51.36 -13.88 -31.77
C GLY A 116 -52.79 -13.33 -31.74
N LEU A 117 -53.30 -12.93 -30.57
CA LEU A 117 -54.62 -12.29 -30.47
C LEU A 117 -54.67 -10.90 -31.12
N GLU A 118 -53.53 -10.22 -31.21
CA GLU A 118 -53.47 -8.85 -31.74
C GLU A 118 -53.66 -8.75 -33.25
N GLY A 119 -53.59 -9.89 -33.96
CA GLY A 119 -53.69 -9.91 -35.42
C GLY A 119 -52.58 -9.07 -36.08
N GLY A 120 -52.96 -8.23 -37.03
CA GLY A 120 -52.03 -7.42 -37.82
C GLY A 120 -51.60 -6.09 -37.21
N SER A 121 -52.32 -5.56 -36.22
CA SER A 121 -52.05 -4.25 -35.61
C SER A 121 -52.13 -4.31 -34.08
N PRO A 122 -50.98 -4.49 -33.40
CA PRO A 122 -50.91 -4.45 -31.94
C PRO A 122 -51.42 -3.13 -31.33
N VAL A 123 -51.23 -2.02 -32.03
CA VAL A 123 -51.65 -0.68 -31.56
C VAL A 123 -53.17 -0.59 -31.46
N GLU A 124 -53.89 -0.95 -32.53
CA GLU A 124 -55.35 -0.91 -32.55
C GLU A 124 -55.94 -1.91 -31.55
N PHE A 125 -55.37 -3.11 -31.46
CA PHE A 125 -55.83 -4.13 -30.53
C PHE A 125 -55.71 -3.65 -29.07
N ILE A 126 -54.54 -3.15 -28.66
CA ILE A 126 -54.32 -2.72 -27.27
C ILE A 126 -55.16 -1.49 -26.94
N SER A 127 -55.30 -0.53 -27.87
CA SER A 127 -56.15 0.65 -27.66
C SER A 127 -57.61 0.25 -27.37
N ARG A 128 -58.19 -0.64 -28.17
CA ARG A 128 -59.55 -1.15 -27.94
C ARG A 128 -59.67 -2.01 -26.69
N LEU A 129 -58.64 -2.82 -26.39
CA LEU A 129 -58.60 -3.63 -25.18
C LEU A 129 -58.65 -2.75 -23.92
N LEU A 130 -57.85 -1.68 -23.87
CA LEU A 130 -57.83 -0.75 -22.74
C LEU A 130 -59.18 -0.07 -22.54
N GLN A 131 -59.81 0.39 -23.63
CA GLN A 131 -61.16 0.96 -23.57
C GLN A 131 -62.18 -0.05 -23.02
N THR A 132 -62.11 -1.30 -23.48
CA THR A 132 -63.05 -2.36 -23.06
C THR A 132 -62.88 -2.73 -21.58
N VAL A 133 -61.64 -2.79 -21.07
CA VAL A 133 -61.34 -3.27 -19.71
C VAL A 133 -61.59 -2.19 -18.65
N ILE A 134 -61.30 -0.92 -18.96
CA ILE A 134 -61.37 0.18 -17.98
C ILE A 134 -62.75 0.88 -18.00
N GLU A 135 -63.57 0.61 -19.02
CA GLU A 135 -64.90 1.16 -19.26
C GLU A 135 -64.91 2.53 -19.96
N ASN A 136 -65.99 2.78 -20.73
CA ASN A 136 -66.13 3.95 -21.59
C ASN A 136 -66.26 5.28 -20.82
N ASP A 137 -66.60 5.23 -19.53
CA ASP A 137 -66.69 6.42 -18.68
C ASP A 137 -65.31 7.05 -18.43
N VAL A 138 -64.24 6.24 -18.50
CA VAL A 138 -62.85 6.71 -18.37
C VAL A 138 -62.22 6.96 -19.74
N PHE A 139 -62.53 6.11 -20.74
CA PHE A 139 -62.08 6.25 -22.12
C PHE A 139 -63.27 6.33 -23.09
N PRO A 140 -63.84 7.54 -23.31
CA PRO A 140 -64.94 7.73 -24.26
C PRO A 140 -64.58 7.31 -25.68
N GLU A 141 -63.31 7.47 -26.05
CA GLU A 141 -62.70 7.03 -27.30
C GLU A 141 -61.51 6.12 -27.02
N PRO A 142 -61.13 5.22 -27.95
CA PRO A 142 -59.94 4.40 -27.81
C PRO A 142 -58.70 5.29 -27.58
N PRO A 143 -57.90 5.05 -26.52
CA PRO A 143 -56.75 5.89 -26.22
C PRO A 143 -55.70 5.84 -27.33
N GLU A 144 -55.10 6.99 -27.63
CA GLU A 144 -53.98 7.08 -28.56
C GLU A 144 -52.73 6.42 -27.97
N LEU A 145 -52.05 5.62 -28.79
CA LEU A 145 -50.83 4.92 -28.41
C LEU A 145 -49.75 5.20 -29.46
N ASP A 146 -48.60 5.73 -29.04
CA ASP A 146 -47.46 5.95 -29.94
C ASP A 146 -46.92 4.63 -30.51
N ARG A 147 -46.90 3.58 -29.68
CA ARG A 147 -46.37 2.26 -30.06
C ARG A 147 -46.91 1.16 -29.17
N ALA A 148 -47.20 0.01 -29.75
CA ALA A 148 -47.47 -1.23 -29.04
C ALA A 148 -46.67 -2.36 -29.68
N HIS A 149 -46.01 -3.18 -28.87
CA HIS A 149 -45.25 -4.32 -29.34
C HIS A 149 -45.09 -5.38 -28.25
N ARG A 150 -44.81 -6.62 -28.68
CA ARG A 150 -44.36 -7.69 -27.77
C ARG A 150 -42.92 -7.46 -27.35
N THR A 151 -42.54 -8.03 -26.20
CA THR A 151 -41.12 -8.10 -25.81
C THR A 151 -40.36 -9.00 -26.78
N LEU A 152 -39.05 -8.78 -26.95
CA LEU A 152 -38.17 -9.60 -27.80
C LEU A 152 -37.92 -11.02 -27.25
N ALA A 153 -38.66 -11.44 -26.22
CA ALA A 153 -38.56 -12.78 -25.65
C ALA A 153 -39.19 -13.82 -26.58
N PRO A 154 -38.72 -15.07 -26.58
CA PRO A 154 -39.36 -16.17 -27.31
C PRO A 154 -40.80 -16.38 -26.86
N LYS A 155 -41.64 -16.85 -27.78
CA LYS A 155 -43.01 -17.26 -27.48
C LYS A 155 -43.03 -18.24 -26.30
N PRO A 156 -43.75 -17.93 -25.21
CA PRO A 156 -43.92 -18.86 -24.09
C PRO A 156 -44.47 -20.20 -24.58
N ALA A 157 -44.00 -21.30 -24.00
CA ALA A 157 -44.55 -22.61 -24.25
C ALA A 157 -46.06 -22.60 -23.94
N ALA A 158 -46.84 -23.40 -24.68
CA ALA A 158 -48.25 -23.60 -24.34
C ALA A 158 -48.33 -24.18 -22.93
N GLY A 159 -48.97 -23.44 -22.03
CA GLY A 159 -49.30 -23.89 -20.68
C GLY A 159 -50.46 -24.85 -20.66
#